data_AF-A0A920E6P2-F1
#
_entry.id   AF-A0A920E6P2-F1
#
_cell.length_a   1.000
_cell.length_b   1.000
_cell.length_c   1.000
_cell.angle_alpha   90.00
_cell.angle_beta   90.00
_cell.angle_gamma   90.00
#
_symmetry.space_group_name_H-M   'P 1'
#
loop_
_entity.id
_entity.type
_entity.pdbx_description
1 polymer ?
#
loop_
_entity_poly.entity_id
_entity_poly.type
_entity_poly.pdbx_seq_one_letter_code
_entity_poly.pdbx_strand_id
1 'polypeptide(L)'
;MFYGITSGIVSSKKYEFNHVIKDIQTLNKMAINSELHTTAVSANAYLQIQDKYRIMDWASMGDNYGPIVVAKDKIKISSETKLGYPENLLLHSYF
;
A
#
# COMPACT_ATOMS: atom_id res chain seq x y z
N MET A 1 7.31 -11.48 0.33
CA MET A 1 8.56 -10.89 -0.21
C MET A 1 9.70 -10.84 0.81
N PHE A 2 9.49 -10.48 2.08
CA PHE A 2 10.59 -10.17 3.01
C PHE A 2 11.22 -11.33 3.82
N TYR A 3 10.84 -12.59 3.57
CA TYR A 3 11.28 -13.75 4.37
C TYR A 3 12.80 -13.89 4.53
N GLY A 4 13.57 -13.63 3.46
CA GLY A 4 15.03 -13.75 3.50
C GLY A 4 15.67 -12.79 4.52
N ILE A 5 15.14 -11.57 4.65
CA ILE A 5 15.61 -10.58 5.63
C ILE A 5 15.13 -10.96 7.03
N THR A 6 13.83 -11.24 7.19
CA THR A 6 13.25 -11.55 8.51
C THR A 6 13.82 -12.81 9.14
N SER A 7 14.30 -13.76 8.33
CA SER A 7 14.89 -15.03 8.79
C SER A 7 16.41 -14.99 8.91
N GLY A 8 17.04 -13.84 8.64
CA GLY A 8 18.50 -13.68 8.70
C GLY A 8 19.29 -14.35 7.57
N ILE A 9 18.63 -14.93 6.56
CA ILE A 9 19.27 -15.53 5.38
C ILE A 9 19.97 -14.45 4.55
N VAL A 10 19.35 -13.27 4.46
CA VAL A 10 19.91 -12.07 3.84
C VAL A 10 20.14 -11.04 4.94
N SER A 11 21.38 -10.58 5.10
CA SER A 11 21.77 -9.59 6.10
C SER A 11 22.63 -8.47 5.51
N SER A 12 22.72 -7.35 6.22
CA SER A 12 23.54 -6.20 5.84
C SER A 12 24.55 -5.91 6.94
N LYS A 13 25.80 -5.61 6.56
CA LYS A 13 26.81 -5.10 7.51
C LYS A 13 26.62 -3.62 7.85
N LYS A 14 25.81 -2.91 7.06
CA LYS A 14 25.63 -1.46 7.13
C LYS A 14 24.31 -1.04 7.78
N TYR A 15 23.29 -1.89 7.70
CA TYR A 15 21.94 -1.56 8.12
C TYR A 15 21.38 -2.66 9.02
N GLU A 16 20.70 -2.23 10.09
CA GLU A 16 19.86 -3.08 10.92
C GLU A 16 18.41 -2.93 10.46
N PHE A 17 17.69 -4.04 10.35
CA PHE A 17 16.31 -4.05 9.87
C PHE A 17 15.33 -4.26 11.02
N ASN A 18 14.54 -3.22 11.32
CA ASN A 18 13.43 -3.29 12.26
C ASN A 18 12.11 -3.44 11.49
N HIS A 19 11.47 -4.60 11.61
CA HIS A 19 10.26 -4.91 10.85
C HIS A 19 9.00 -4.32 11.48
N VAL A 20 8.26 -3.53 10.73
CA VAL A 20 6.92 -3.02 11.09
C VAL A 20 5.87 -3.69 10.22
N ILE A 21 5.03 -4.54 10.83
CA ILE A 21 3.98 -5.28 10.12
C ILE A 21 2.63 -4.61 10.41
N LYS A 22 2.07 -3.96 9.38
CA LYS A 22 0.78 -3.26 9.41
C LYS A 22 0.06 -3.44 8.07
N ASP A 23 -1.24 -3.17 8.03
CA ASP A 23 -2.01 -3.13 6.79
C ASP A 23 -1.56 -1.95 5.90
N ILE A 24 -1.84 -2.02 4.60
CA ILE A 24 -1.39 -1.03 3.63
C ILE A 24 -1.93 0.38 3.92
N GLN A 25 -3.13 0.50 4.49
CA GLN A 25 -3.73 1.80 4.79
C GLN A 25 -3.03 2.48 5.97
N THR A 26 -2.69 1.71 7.00
CA THR A 26 -1.84 2.19 8.09
C THR A 26 -0.47 2.61 7.59
N LEU A 27 0.17 1.81 6.73
CA LEU A 27 1.48 2.16 6.15
C LEU A 27 1.44 3.41 5.27
N ASN A 28 0.37 3.61 4.47
CA ASN A 28 0.16 4.83 3.70
C ASN A 28 0.11 6.07 4.60
N LYS A 29 -0.61 6.01 5.74
CA LYS A 29 -0.69 7.12 6.71
C LYS A 29 0.66 7.41 7.35
N MET A 30 1.39 6.37 7.76
CA MET A 30 2.73 6.52 8.33
C MET A 30 3.72 7.14 7.33
N ALA A 31 3.58 6.83 6.03
CA ALA A 31 4.41 7.39 4.97
C ALA A 31 4.15 8.89 4.77
N ILE A 32 2.90 9.35 4.84
CA ILE A 32 2.55 10.78 4.76
C ILE A 32 3.28 11.58 5.85
N ASN A 33 3.36 11.01 7.06
CA ASN A 33 4.05 11.56 8.22
C ASN A 33 5.57 11.29 8.25
N SER A 34 6.12 10.62 7.22
CA SER A 34 7.53 10.23 7.15
C SER A 34 8.04 9.37 8.33
N GLU A 35 7.18 8.54 8.91
CA GLU A 35 7.50 7.78 10.14
C GLU A 35 8.48 6.61 9.89
N LEU A 36 8.64 6.17 8.65
CA LEU A 36 9.45 4.99 8.28
C LEU A 36 10.50 5.35 7.23
N HIS A 37 11.74 4.90 7.41
CA HIS A 37 12.82 5.10 6.43
C HIS A 37 12.55 4.39 5.09
N THR A 38 11.84 3.27 5.14
CA THR A 38 11.45 2.48 3.96
C THR A 38 10.12 1.82 4.28
N THR A 39 9.17 1.88 3.36
CA THR A 39 7.82 1.36 3.58
C THR A 39 7.18 0.94 2.26
N ALA A 40 6.26 -0.01 2.32
CA ALA A 40 5.35 -0.30 1.22
C ALA A 40 4.24 0.74 1.22
N VAL A 41 3.90 1.27 0.04
CA VAL A 41 2.80 2.21 -0.17
C VAL A 41 2.02 1.83 -1.41
N SER A 42 0.75 2.20 -1.47
CA SER A 42 0.01 2.11 -2.73
C SER A 42 0.55 3.14 -3.73
N ALA A 43 0.41 2.84 -5.03
CA ALA A 43 0.81 3.79 -6.08
C ALA A 43 0.06 5.14 -5.95
N ASN A 44 -1.19 5.11 -5.49
CA ASN A 44 -1.99 6.30 -5.21
C ASN A 44 -1.39 7.14 -4.07
N ALA A 45 -0.99 6.50 -2.96
CA ALA A 45 -0.37 7.21 -1.84
C ALA A 45 0.98 7.83 -2.21
N TYR A 46 1.75 7.19 -3.10
CA TYR A 46 3.03 7.72 -3.56
C TYR A 46 2.94 9.12 -4.18
N LEU A 47 1.84 9.44 -4.88
CA LEU A 47 1.62 10.77 -5.48
C LEU A 47 1.68 11.91 -4.45
N GLN A 48 1.35 11.63 -3.19
CA GLN A 48 1.33 12.61 -2.09
C GLN A 48 2.65 12.72 -1.33
N ILE A 49 3.59 11.78 -1.53
CA ILE A 49 4.83 11.67 -0.74
C ILE A 49 6.09 11.63 -1.62
N GLN A 50 5.94 11.85 -2.93
CA GLN A 50 7.03 11.79 -3.91
C GLN A 50 8.13 12.84 -3.68
N ASP A 51 7.86 13.88 -2.89
CA ASP A 51 8.83 14.88 -2.44
C ASP A 51 9.75 14.34 -1.32
N LYS A 52 9.32 13.31 -0.59
CA LYS A 52 10.03 12.75 0.57
C LYS A 52 10.59 11.35 0.32
N TYR A 53 10.01 10.61 -0.60
CA TYR A 53 10.37 9.22 -0.90
C TYR A 53 10.69 9.04 -2.39
N ARG A 54 11.56 8.06 -2.69
CA ARG A 54 11.74 7.53 -4.04
C ARG A 54 11.24 6.09 -4.11
N ILE A 55 10.75 5.70 -5.28
CA ILE A 55 10.44 4.29 -5.58
C ILE A 55 11.75 3.50 -5.68
N MET A 56 11.79 2.34 -5.02
CA MET A 56 12.87 1.36 -5.18
C MET A 56 12.65 0.55 -6.46
N ASP A 57 13.68 -0.11 -6.99
CA ASP A 57 13.57 -0.92 -8.23
C ASP A 57 12.68 -2.18 -8.09
N TRP A 58 11.93 -2.27 -6.99
CA TRP A 58 11.15 -3.42 -6.56
C TRP A 58 9.74 -2.91 -6.24
N ALA A 59 8.74 -3.45 -6.94
CA ALA A 59 7.34 -3.12 -6.72
C ALA A 59 6.46 -4.36 -6.94
N SER A 60 5.28 -4.36 -6.32
CA SER A 60 4.24 -5.34 -6.63
C SER A 60 3.37 -4.78 -7.74
N MET A 61 3.49 -5.33 -8.95
CA MET A 61 2.72 -4.94 -10.12
C MET A 61 1.86 -6.11 -10.60
N GLY A 62 0.68 -5.80 -11.14
CA GLY A 62 -0.18 -6.76 -11.81
C GLY A 62 -0.22 -6.50 -13.31
N ASP A 63 -0.15 -7.57 -14.10
CA ASP A 63 -0.33 -7.53 -15.56
C ASP A 63 -1.48 -8.46 -15.93
N ASN A 64 -2.57 -7.91 -16.47
CA ASN A 64 -3.84 -8.61 -16.70
C ASN A 64 -4.49 -9.24 -15.44
N TYR A 65 -4.11 -8.81 -14.24
CA TYR A 65 -4.78 -9.12 -12.98
C TYR A 65 -4.71 -7.96 -11.98
N GLY A 66 -5.65 -7.92 -11.03
CA GLY A 66 -5.70 -6.87 -10.03
C GLY A 66 -6.90 -7.00 -9.09
N PRO A 67 -7.19 -5.95 -8.30
CA PRO A 67 -8.38 -5.91 -7.47
C PRO A 67 -9.65 -6.10 -8.31
N ILE A 68 -10.59 -6.91 -7.79
CA ILE A 68 -11.88 -7.16 -8.42
C ILE A 68 -13.01 -6.77 -7.48
N VAL A 69 -14.16 -6.39 -8.05
CA VAL A 69 -15.40 -6.20 -7.31
C VAL A 69 -16.20 -7.49 -7.39
N VAL A 70 -16.66 -7.98 -6.23
CA VAL A 70 -17.47 -9.20 -6.12
C VAL A 70 -18.78 -8.90 -5.42
N ALA A 71 -19.83 -9.64 -5.79
CA ALA A 71 -21.15 -9.56 -5.18
C ALA A 71 -21.73 -10.98 -5.04
N LYS A 72 -22.63 -11.17 -4.06
CA LYS A 72 -23.30 -12.47 -3.84
C LYS A 72 -24.15 -12.89 -5.05
N ASP A 73 -24.84 -11.92 -5.65
CA ASP A 73 -25.73 -12.08 -6.78
C ASP A 73 -25.36 -11.09 -7.89
N LYS A 74 -25.84 -11.33 -9.12
CA LYS A 74 -25.67 -10.37 -10.22
C LYS A 74 -26.49 -9.11 -9.92
N ILE A 75 -25.82 -8.02 -9.60
CA ILE A 75 -26.45 -6.73 -9.30
C ILE A 75 -26.32 -5.75 -10.47
N LYS A 76 -27.32 -4.88 -10.63
CA LYS A 76 -27.19 -3.66 -11.44
C LYS A 76 -26.67 -2.55 -10.54
N ILE A 77 -25.47 -2.04 -10.82
CA ILE A 77 -24.88 -0.95 -10.03
C ILE A 77 -25.72 0.32 -10.21
N SER A 78 -26.02 0.97 -9.09
CA SER A 78 -26.70 2.26 -8.98
C SER A 78 -26.03 3.14 -7.93
N SER A 79 -26.42 4.41 -7.85
CA SER A 79 -25.96 5.34 -6.81
C SER A 79 -26.28 4.89 -5.38
N GLU A 80 -27.27 4.02 -5.19
CA GLU A 80 -27.65 3.48 -3.88
C GLU A 80 -26.88 2.20 -3.51
N THR A 81 -26.08 1.68 -4.44
CA THR A 81 -25.30 0.46 -4.20
C THR A 81 -24.22 0.71 -3.17
N LYS A 82 -24.26 -0.02 -2.05
CA LYS A 82 -23.23 0.04 -1.02
C LYS A 82 -22.04 -0.81 -1.42
N LEU A 83 -20.89 -0.17 -1.63
CA LEU A 83 -19.63 -0.84 -1.93
C LEU A 83 -18.76 -0.89 -0.67
N GLY A 84 -18.34 -2.10 -0.28
CA GLY A 84 -17.26 -2.26 0.68
C GLY A 84 -15.92 -2.02 -0.01
N TYR A 85 -15.09 -1.16 0.56
CA TYR A 85 -13.74 -0.89 0.09
C TYR A 85 -12.73 -1.11 1.24
N PRO A 86 -11.50 -1.57 0.94
CA PRO A 86 -10.49 -1.83 1.97
C PRO A 86 -9.88 -0.55 2.56
N GLU A 87 -9.96 0.57 1.84
CA GLU A 87 -9.38 1.85 2.24
C GLU A 87 -10.49 2.85 2.50
N ASN A 88 -10.46 3.59 3.62
CA ASN A 88 -11.32 4.77 3.76
C ASN A 88 -10.87 5.80 2.71
N LEU A 89 -11.51 5.79 1.54
CA LEU A 89 -11.43 6.82 0.53
C LEU A 89 -12.06 8.07 1.15
N LEU A 90 -11.32 8.75 2.02
CA LEU A 90 -11.49 10.18 2.19
C LEU A 90 -11.06 10.82 0.87
N LEU A 91 -11.94 10.71 -0.13
CA LEU A 91 -12.08 11.64 -1.25
C LEU A 91 -12.55 13.00 -0.68
N HIS A 92 -11.91 13.48 0.38
CA HIS A 92 -12.05 14.85 0.81
C HIS A 92 -10.95 15.64 0.12
N SER A 93 -11.38 16.27 -0.98
CA SER A 93 -11.01 17.63 -1.38
C SER A 93 -9.50 17.88 -1.53
N TYR A 94 -8.94 17.38 -2.62
CA TYR A 94 -7.72 17.95 -3.24
C TYR A 94 -7.88 18.12 -4.76
N PHE A 95 -9.08 18.47 -5.19
CA PHE A 95 -9.38 19.23 -6.40
C PHE A 95 -10.41 20.29 -6.05
#